data_AF-A0AAE1CKQ6-F1
#
_entry.id   AF-A0AAE1CKQ6-F1
#
_cell.length_a   1.000
_cell.length_b   1.000
_cell.length_c   1.000
_cell.angle_alpha   90.00
_cell.angle_beta   90.00
_cell.angle_gamma   90.00
#
_symmetry.space_group_name_H-M   'P 1'
#
loop_
_entity.id
_entity.type
_entity.pdbx_description
1 polymer ?
#
loop_
_entity_poly.entity_id
_entity_poly.type
_entity_poly.pdbx_seq_one_letter_code
_entity_poly.pdbx_strand_id
1 'polypeptide(L)'
;MVVVAVVGAGMMGIRIAGELAYHGHRVKIYDKNSASLNKVRDILNSDTKELREDGLITQAQFLGQVFCMSILEEAVRDAEFIIEAVVENLEIKQELFHEISQSCKTDSVIASNTMCLDVNDINSKTSHKERTLGLRFLFPVYYVPEVEICPAKVTSSKVIEKVRKTLEKMGKTMFFRSGLQPLVLSEEEREDRKKARQEEMLQSCGNGAFLNRRVPTLKVKYNDDMEKMEKEEAGIPNDFDHECAICMERVRDCLLQPCHHMVTCFPCGKMLQDRRDACPICRKDIDHTIKVFHT
;
A
#
# COMPACT_ATOMS: atom_id res chain seq x y z
N MET A 1 5.66 2.54 12.94
CA MET A 1 4.74 3.62 13.37
C MET A 1 5.26 4.93 12.81
N VAL A 2 4.41 5.69 12.11
CA VAL A 2 4.72 7.03 11.56
C VAL A 2 3.57 7.98 11.88
N VAL A 3 3.81 9.30 11.82
CA VAL A 3 2.77 10.31 11.99
C VAL A 3 2.12 10.61 10.63
N VAL A 4 0.80 10.46 10.55
CA VAL A 4 0.01 10.71 9.34
C VAL A 4 -1.02 11.79 9.63
N ALA A 5 -1.17 12.76 8.73
CA ALA A 5 -2.25 13.74 8.78
C ALA A 5 -3.36 13.33 7.80
N VAL A 6 -4.61 13.43 8.22
CA VAL A 6 -5.79 13.29 7.36
C VAL A 6 -6.54 14.62 7.38
N VAL A 7 -6.69 15.24 6.22
CA VAL A 7 -7.26 16.59 6.08
C VAL A 7 -8.67 16.44 5.49
N GLY A 8 -9.69 16.60 6.33
CA GLY A 8 -11.09 16.34 6.07
C GLY A 8 -11.63 15.25 7.00
N ALA A 9 -12.66 15.58 7.79
CA ALA A 9 -13.37 14.66 8.69
C ALA A 9 -14.76 14.29 8.14
N GLY A 10 -14.88 14.19 6.81
CA GLY A 10 -16.03 13.57 6.15
C GLY A 10 -16.01 12.04 6.25
N MET A 11 -16.95 11.39 5.58
CA MET A 11 -17.09 9.93 5.59
C MET A 11 -15.78 9.21 5.22
N MET A 12 -15.13 9.62 4.12
CA MET A 12 -13.88 9.00 3.67
C MET A 12 -12.71 9.29 4.61
N GLY A 13 -12.53 10.55 5.00
CA GLY A 13 -11.41 10.95 5.86
C GLY A 13 -11.40 10.24 7.22
N ILE A 14 -12.57 10.09 7.86
CA ILE A 14 -12.66 9.36 9.14
C ILE A 14 -12.26 7.89 8.96
N ARG A 15 -12.75 7.22 7.91
CA ARG A 15 -12.44 5.80 7.66
C ARG A 15 -11.01 5.57 7.20
N ILE A 16 -10.41 6.51 6.45
CA ILE A 16 -8.98 6.50 6.12
C ILE A 16 -8.15 6.67 7.41
N ALA A 17 -8.55 7.58 8.30
CA ALA A 17 -7.88 7.75 9.59
C ALA A 17 -8.00 6.50 10.47
N GLY A 18 -9.16 5.85 10.48
CA GLY A 18 -9.38 4.56 11.15
C GLY A 18 -8.50 3.45 10.57
N GLU A 19 -8.44 3.30 9.25
CA GLU A 19 -7.60 2.29 8.59
C GLU A 19 -6.11 2.49 8.93
N LEU A 20 -5.62 3.73 8.89
CA LEU A 20 -4.24 4.04 9.27
C LEU A 20 -4.00 3.74 10.76
N ALA A 21 -4.93 4.10 11.65
CA ALA A 21 -4.82 3.79 13.07
C ALA A 21 -4.86 2.27 13.31
N TYR A 22 -5.67 1.52 12.57
CA TYR A 22 -5.71 0.07 12.66
C TYR A 22 -4.33 -0.56 12.39
N HIS A 23 -3.58 -0.07 11.41
CA HIS A 23 -2.19 -0.50 11.13
C HIS A 23 -1.12 0.12 12.06
N GLY A 24 -1.53 0.71 13.18
CA GLY A 24 -0.61 1.18 14.22
C GLY A 24 0.04 2.53 13.91
N HIS A 25 -0.56 3.36 13.06
CA HIS A 25 -0.09 4.72 12.82
C HIS A 25 -0.65 5.72 13.83
N ARG A 26 0.08 6.81 14.07
CA ARG A 26 -0.41 7.95 14.83
C ARG A 26 -1.06 8.93 13.84
N VAL A 27 -2.37 9.08 13.91
CA VAL A 27 -3.13 9.85 12.92
C VAL A 27 -3.62 11.15 13.53
N LYS A 28 -3.40 12.26 12.84
CA LYS A 28 -3.95 13.58 13.16
C LYS A 28 -5.00 13.93 12.12
N ILE A 29 -6.28 13.97 12.51
CA ILE A 29 -7.37 14.34 11.61
C ILE A 29 -7.75 15.81 11.83
N TYR A 30 -7.79 16.57 10.75
CA TYR A 30 -8.18 17.98 10.77
C TYR A 30 -9.45 18.20 9.94
N ASP A 31 -10.32 19.09 10.40
CA ASP A 31 -11.40 19.65 9.60
C ASP A 31 -11.70 21.07 10.08
N LYS A 32 -12.05 21.97 9.16
CA LYS A 32 -12.48 23.33 9.50
C LYS A 32 -13.78 23.36 10.31
N ASN A 33 -14.62 22.33 10.17
CA ASN A 33 -15.89 22.20 10.85
C ASN A 33 -15.74 21.35 12.13
N SER A 34 -15.85 22.01 13.28
CA SER A 34 -15.82 21.36 14.59
C SER A 34 -16.92 20.31 14.77
N ALA A 35 -18.09 20.48 14.14
CA ALA A 35 -19.17 19.49 14.18
C ALA A 35 -18.79 18.17 13.48
N SER A 36 -17.94 18.23 12.44
CA SER A 36 -17.39 17.02 11.80
C SER A 36 -16.41 16.31 12.74
N LEU A 37 -15.52 17.06 13.40
CA LEU A 37 -14.55 16.53 14.35
C LEU A 37 -15.21 15.83 15.55
N ASN A 38 -16.32 16.37 16.06
CA ASN A 38 -17.06 15.77 17.17
C ASN A 38 -17.59 14.36 16.86
N LYS A 39 -17.86 14.06 15.58
CA LYS A 39 -18.39 12.75 15.14
C LYS A 39 -17.30 11.70 14.96
N VAL A 40 -16.03 12.08 14.88
CA VAL A 40 -14.90 11.19 14.58
C VAL A 40 -14.87 10.01 15.55
N ARG A 41 -14.92 10.29 16.85
CA ARG A 41 -14.83 9.26 17.89
C ARG A 41 -15.99 8.27 17.80
N ASP A 42 -17.21 8.76 17.63
CA ASP A 42 -18.40 7.93 17.60
C ASP A 42 -18.42 7.01 16.36
N ILE A 43 -18.03 7.55 15.20
CA ILE A 43 -17.92 6.77 13.97
C ILE A 43 -16.81 5.72 14.09
N LEU A 44 -15.62 6.07 14.57
CA LEU A 44 -14.54 5.09 14.74
C LEU A 44 -14.91 3.99 15.75
N ASN A 45 -15.64 4.33 16.81
CA ASN A 45 -16.17 3.36 17.77
C ASN A 45 -17.21 2.43 17.13
N SER A 46 -18.07 2.96 16.26
CA SER A 46 -19.04 2.18 15.49
C SER A 46 -18.33 1.24 14.51
N ASP A 47 -17.39 1.77 13.72
CA ASP A 47 -16.57 1.00 12.79
C ASP A 47 -15.83 -0.12 13.52
N THR A 48 -15.25 0.16 14.70
CA THR A 48 -14.56 -0.84 15.53
C THR A 48 -15.50 -1.96 16.00
N LYS A 49 -16.78 -1.65 16.28
CA LYS A 49 -17.76 -2.67 16.64
C LYS A 49 -18.12 -3.53 15.43
N GLU A 50 -18.44 -2.90 14.31
CA GLU A 50 -18.78 -3.59 13.05
C GLU A 50 -17.64 -4.51 12.61
N LEU A 51 -16.39 -4.01 12.58
CA LEU A 51 -15.22 -4.79 12.18
C LEU A 51 -14.95 -5.97 13.13
N ARG A 52 -15.36 -5.88 14.40
CA ARG A 52 -15.26 -6.99 15.35
C ARG A 52 -16.34 -8.02 15.12
N GLU A 53 -17.57 -7.59 14.89
CA GLU A 53 -18.70 -8.46 14.54
C GLU A 53 -18.41 -9.24 13.26
N ASP A 54 -17.78 -8.58 12.29
CA ASP A 54 -17.33 -9.17 11.04
C ASP A 54 -16.03 -9.97 11.15
N GLY A 55 -15.41 -10.03 12.34
CA GLY A 55 -14.20 -10.83 12.60
C GLY A 55 -12.91 -10.30 11.99
N LEU A 56 -12.88 -9.05 11.49
CA LEU A 56 -11.67 -8.44 10.92
C LEU A 56 -10.68 -7.98 11.98
N ILE A 57 -11.16 -7.64 13.18
CA ILE A 57 -10.32 -7.22 14.29
C ILE A 57 -10.67 -8.01 15.55
N THR A 58 -9.63 -8.47 16.25
CA THR A 58 -9.78 -9.21 17.52
C THR A 58 -9.71 -8.30 18.74
N GLN A 59 -9.18 -7.08 18.57
CA GLN A 59 -8.97 -6.13 19.66
C GLN A 59 -10.18 -5.25 19.92
N ALA A 60 -10.25 -4.73 21.15
CA ALA A 60 -11.31 -3.82 21.57
C ALA A 60 -11.22 -2.44 20.86
N GLN A 61 -10.02 -2.07 20.40
CA GLN A 61 -9.68 -0.76 19.85
C GLN A 61 -8.61 -0.92 18.75
N PHE A 62 -8.43 0.12 17.93
CA PHE A 62 -7.33 0.18 16.96
C PHE A 62 -5.96 0.25 17.66
N LEU A 63 -4.92 -0.27 16.99
CA LEU A 63 -3.55 -0.30 17.51
C LEU A 63 -2.94 1.12 17.64
N GLY A 64 -3.31 1.99 16.72
CA GLY A 64 -2.90 3.40 16.64
C GLY A 64 -3.90 4.34 17.30
N GLN A 65 -3.60 5.63 17.25
CA GLN A 65 -4.40 6.68 17.89
C GLN A 65 -4.78 7.76 16.89
N VAL A 66 -6.04 8.20 16.93
CA VAL A 66 -6.56 9.29 16.13
C VAL A 66 -6.75 10.53 17.02
N PHE A 67 -6.08 11.62 16.64
CA PHE A 67 -6.13 12.91 17.31
C PHE A 67 -6.87 13.92 16.44
N CYS A 68 -7.96 14.50 16.96
CA CYS A 68 -8.68 15.57 16.26
C CYS A 68 -7.96 16.90 16.47
N MET A 69 -7.66 17.58 15.37
CA MET A 69 -6.98 18.88 15.35
C MET A 69 -7.92 19.94 14.78
N SER A 70 -8.01 21.09 15.44
CA SER A 70 -8.79 22.25 14.97
C SER A 70 -7.96 23.25 14.17
N ILE A 71 -6.64 23.06 14.12
CA ILE A 71 -5.68 23.93 13.41
C ILE A 71 -4.92 23.07 12.39
N LEU A 72 -4.93 23.49 11.12
CA LEU A 72 -4.30 22.73 10.03
C LEU A 72 -2.80 22.55 10.26
N GLU A 73 -2.11 23.63 10.63
CA GLU A 73 -0.66 23.62 10.84
C GLU A 73 -0.25 22.57 11.88
N GLU A 74 -0.96 22.48 13.01
CA GLU A 74 -0.68 21.50 14.07
C GLU A 74 -0.90 20.04 13.61
N ALA A 75 -1.81 19.84 12.65
CA ALA A 75 -2.07 18.55 12.06
C ALA A 75 -0.94 18.09 11.13
N VAL A 76 -0.35 19.00 10.34
CA VAL A 76 0.57 18.64 9.25
C VAL A 76 2.06 18.87 9.57
N ARG A 77 2.40 19.69 10.57
CA ARG A 77 3.79 20.14 10.85
C ARG A 77 4.80 19.01 11.03
N ASP A 78 4.41 17.92 11.69
CA ASP A 78 5.28 16.77 11.98
C ASP A 78 4.97 15.52 11.13
N ALA A 79 3.92 15.57 10.29
CA ALA A 79 3.41 14.43 9.54
C ALA A 79 4.36 14.02 8.41
N GLU A 80 4.61 12.71 8.27
CA GLU A 80 5.40 12.14 7.17
C GLU A 80 4.56 11.90 5.91
N PHE A 81 3.26 11.68 6.12
CA PHE A 81 2.25 11.49 5.10
C PHE A 81 1.04 12.36 5.42
N ILE A 82 0.51 13.04 4.42
CA ILE A 82 -0.67 13.90 4.52
C ILE A 82 -1.65 13.43 3.45
N ILE A 83 -2.88 13.09 3.84
CA ILE A 83 -3.92 12.60 2.93
C ILE A 83 -5.10 13.56 3.01
N GLU A 84 -5.34 14.26 1.92
CA GLU A 84 -6.46 15.19 1.75
C GLU A 84 -7.72 14.43 1.29
N ALA A 85 -8.80 14.59 2.02
CA ALA A 85 -10.12 13.98 1.79
C ALA A 85 -11.26 14.97 2.09
N VAL A 86 -11.12 16.21 1.60
CA VAL A 86 -12.14 17.27 1.62
C VAL A 86 -13.03 17.19 0.37
N VAL A 87 -13.98 18.13 0.29
CA VAL A 87 -14.94 18.25 -0.83
C VAL A 87 -14.25 18.30 -2.19
N GLU A 88 -14.92 17.74 -3.20
CA GLU A 88 -14.39 17.61 -4.55
C GLU A 88 -14.51 18.93 -5.34
N ASN A 89 -13.76 19.93 -4.91
CA ASN A 89 -13.68 21.25 -5.53
C ASN A 89 -12.21 21.62 -5.76
N LEU A 90 -11.87 21.99 -7.00
CA LEU A 90 -10.49 22.23 -7.41
C LEU A 90 -9.86 23.42 -6.67
N GLU A 91 -10.57 24.54 -6.55
CA GLU A 91 -10.05 25.76 -5.91
C GLU A 91 -9.74 25.51 -4.44
N ILE A 92 -10.67 24.87 -3.72
CA ILE A 92 -10.49 24.50 -2.31
C ILE A 92 -9.29 23.58 -2.14
N LYS A 93 -9.13 22.57 -3.01
CA LYS A 93 -7.98 21.65 -2.92
C LYS A 93 -6.66 22.35 -3.26
N GLN A 94 -6.63 23.25 -4.24
CA GLN A 94 -5.43 24.02 -4.60
C GLN A 94 -4.96 24.92 -3.44
N GLU A 95 -5.89 25.63 -2.81
CA GLU A 95 -5.61 26.47 -1.63
C GLU A 95 -5.10 25.63 -0.48
N LEU A 96 -5.78 24.52 -0.18
CA LEU A 96 -5.41 23.61 0.89
C LEU A 96 -4.03 22.97 0.64
N PHE A 97 -3.74 22.53 -0.58
CA PHE A 97 -2.42 21.99 -0.94
C PHE A 97 -1.32 23.05 -0.83
N HIS A 98 -1.63 24.31 -1.15
CA HIS A 98 -0.70 25.42 -0.93
C HIS A 98 -0.41 25.58 0.57
N GLU A 99 -1.42 25.73 1.41
CA GLU A 99 -1.29 25.89 2.87
C GLU A 99 -0.54 24.71 3.53
N ILE A 100 -0.91 23.48 3.15
CA ILE A 100 -0.23 22.27 3.61
C ILE A 100 1.26 22.33 3.25
N SER A 101 1.59 22.71 2.02
CA SER A 101 2.97 22.72 1.55
C SER A 101 3.88 23.70 2.30
N GLN A 102 3.31 24.79 2.84
CA GLN A 102 4.02 25.76 3.68
C GLN A 102 4.17 25.29 5.13
N SER A 103 3.26 24.45 5.60
CA SER A 103 3.13 24.08 7.02
C SER A 103 3.78 22.75 7.38
N CYS A 104 4.00 21.86 6.40
CA CYS A 104 4.58 20.54 6.61
C CYS A 104 6.09 20.49 6.37
N LYS A 105 6.75 19.40 6.78
CA LYS A 105 8.17 19.16 6.47
C LYS A 105 8.38 19.06 4.97
N THR A 106 9.55 19.42 4.48
CA THR A 106 9.89 19.38 3.05
C THR A 106 9.91 17.97 2.46
N ASP A 107 10.05 16.93 3.30
CA ASP A 107 10.08 15.51 2.92
C ASP A 107 8.75 14.78 3.14
N SER A 108 7.70 15.48 3.60
CA SER A 108 6.35 14.93 3.74
C SER A 108 5.74 14.60 2.38
N VAL A 109 5.09 13.44 2.27
CA VAL A 109 4.28 13.09 1.10
C VAL A 109 2.90 13.74 1.24
N ILE A 110 2.45 14.46 0.21
CA ILE A 110 1.14 15.11 0.19
C ILE A 110 0.27 14.41 -0.84
N ALA A 111 -0.81 13.77 -0.41
CA ALA A 111 -1.66 12.98 -1.27
C ALA A 111 -3.10 13.47 -1.28
N SER A 112 -3.77 13.42 -2.44
CA SER A 112 -5.22 13.69 -2.54
C SER A 112 -5.99 12.40 -2.74
N ASN A 113 -7.07 12.21 -1.97
CA ASN A 113 -8.08 11.17 -2.17
C ASN A 113 -9.10 11.57 -3.27
N THR A 114 -8.73 12.49 -4.17
CA THR A 114 -9.60 12.93 -5.28
C THR A 114 -10.04 11.75 -6.15
N MET A 115 -11.28 11.81 -6.60
CA MET A 115 -11.90 10.86 -7.50
C MET A 115 -11.73 11.28 -8.96
N CYS A 116 -11.98 12.56 -9.28
CA CYS A 116 -12.11 13.01 -10.67
C CYS A 116 -11.17 14.14 -11.09
N LEU A 117 -10.53 14.83 -10.14
CA LEU A 117 -9.71 16.00 -10.46
C LEU A 117 -8.29 15.57 -10.85
N ASP A 118 -7.69 16.32 -11.78
CA ASP A 118 -6.29 16.11 -12.15
C ASP A 118 -5.39 16.56 -11.00
N VAL A 119 -4.50 15.66 -10.56
CA VAL A 119 -3.52 15.93 -9.51
C VAL A 119 -2.55 17.04 -9.91
N ASN A 120 -2.28 17.21 -11.20
CA ASN A 120 -1.47 18.32 -11.71
C ASN A 120 -2.16 19.68 -11.51
N ASP A 121 -3.49 19.71 -11.59
CA ASP A 121 -4.25 20.93 -11.35
C ASP A 121 -4.37 21.20 -9.85
N ILE A 122 -4.60 20.16 -9.03
CA ILE A 122 -4.64 20.27 -7.57
C ILE A 122 -3.30 20.80 -7.03
N ASN A 123 -2.16 20.28 -7.51
CA ASN A 123 -0.85 20.67 -7.00
C ASN A 123 -0.29 21.97 -7.62
N SER A 124 -1.08 22.68 -8.43
CA SER A 124 -0.61 23.83 -9.21
C SER A 124 -0.02 24.96 -8.35
N LYS A 125 -0.53 25.17 -7.14
CA LYS A 125 -0.06 26.17 -6.17
C LYS A 125 0.88 25.62 -5.08
N THR A 126 1.19 24.32 -5.12
CA THR A 126 2.00 23.63 -4.10
C THR A 126 3.49 23.91 -4.28
N SER A 127 4.22 24.16 -3.19
CA SER A 127 5.68 24.13 -3.17
C SER A 127 6.21 22.70 -3.06
N HIS A 128 7.30 22.40 -3.76
CA HIS A 128 7.84 21.04 -3.88
C HIS A 128 6.77 20.07 -4.41
N LYS A 129 6.45 20.15 -5.70
CA LYS A 129 5.37 19.36 -6.30
C LYS A 129 5.74 17.88 -6.48
N GLU A 130 7.03 17.58 -6.49
CA GLU A 130 7.60 16.25 -6.68
C GLU A 130 7.25 15.23 -5.58
N ARG A 131 6.69 15.70 -4.47
CA ARG A 131 6.18 14.91 -3.33
C ARG A 131 4.66 14.84 -3.26
N THR A 132 3.98 15.29 -4.32
CA THR A 132 2.52 15.23 -4.42
C THR A 132 2.06 14.07 -5.27
N LEU A 133 0.93 13.44 -4.94
CA LEU A 133 0.30 12.42 -5.77
C LEU A 133 -1.21 12.29 -5.46
N GLY A 134 -1.97 11.65 -6.33
CA GLY A 134 -3.27 11.09 -6.00
C GLY A 134 -3.09 9.75 -5.30
N LEU A 135 -3.77 9.56 -4.18
CA LEU A 135 -3.81 8.33 -3.39
C LEU A 135 -5.25 8.11 -2.93
N ARG A 136 -6.01 7.35 -3.71
CA ARG A 136 -7.45 7.18 -3.50
C ARG A 136 -7.77 5.84 -2.88
N PHE A 137 -8.26 5.88 -1.66
CA PHE A 137 -8.88 4.75 -0.99
C PHE A 137 -10.28 4.54 -1.56
N LEU A 138 -10.61 3.29 -1.87
CA LEU A 138 -11.92 2.91 -2.34
C LEU A 138 -12.87 2.70 -1.16
N PHE A 139 -14.17 2.83 -1.43
CA PHE A 139 -15.21 2.56 -0.45
C PHE A 139 -15.78 1.14 -0.64
N PRO A 140 -15.94 0.32 0.42
CA PRO A 140 -15.62 0.55 1.85
C PRO A 140 -14.14 0.41 2.24
N VAL A 141 -13.58 1.42 2.92
CA VAL A 141 -12.12 1.56 3.16
C VAL A 141 -11.46 0.36 3.87
N TYR A 142 -12.12 -0.18 4.91
CA TYR A 142 -11.55 -1.29 5.70
C TYR A 142 -11.53 -2.63 4.95
N TYR A 143 -12.48 -2.80 4.02
CA TYR A 143 -12.71 -4.07 3.34
C TYR A 143 -12.04 -4.13 1.97
N VAL A 144 -11.84 -2.99 1.33
CA VAL A 144 -11.22 -2.89 0.01
C VAL A 144 -9.69 -2.77 0.17
N PRO A 145 -8.90 -3.79 -0.22
CA PRO A 145 -7.45 -3.71 -0.15
C PRO A 145 -6.84 -2.81 -1.23
N GLU A 146 -7.54 -2.57 -2.33
CA GLU A 146 -7.06 -1.79 -3.46
C GLU A 146 -7.05 -0.28 -3.14
N VAL A 147 -5.90 0.35 -3.42
CA VAL A 147 -5.69 1.78 -3.32
C VAL A 147 -5.17 2.26 -4.67
N GLU A 148 -5.88 3.22 -5.25
CA GLU A 148 -5.54 3.77 -6.55
C GLU A 148 -4.49 4.87 -6.41
N ILE A 149 -3.48 4.85 -7.29
CA ILE A 149 -2.46 5.88 -7.37
C ILE A 149 -2.50 6.60 -8.70
N CYS A 150 -2.46 7.93 -8.61
CA CYS A 150 -2.40 8.85 -9.74
C CYS A 150 -1.22 9.82 -9.57
N PRO A 151 -0.02 9.51 -10.07
CA PRO A 151 1.12 10.42 -9.99
C PRO A 151 0.87 11.68 -10.84
N ALA A 152 1.18 12.86 -10.30
CA ALA A 152 1.38 14.04 -11.13
C ALA A 152 2.62 13.89 -12.02
N LYS A 153 2.71 14.66 -13.11
CA LYS A 153 3.83 14.65 -14.07
C LYS A 153 5.20 14.83 -13.42
N VAL A 154 5.24 15.57 -12.31
CA VAL A 154 6.45 15.92 -11.58
C VAL A 154 6.72 15.01 -10.38
N THR A 155 5.84 14.06 -10.08
CA THR A 155 5.97 13.16 -8.93
C THR A 155 7.25 12.35 -9.02
N SER A 156 8.06 12.39 -7.98
CA SER A 156 9.30 11.63 -7.93
C SER A 156 9.05 10.14 -7.72
N SER A 157 9.87 9.30 -8.34
CA SER A 157 9.85 7.84 -8.13
C SER A 157 10.10 7.46 -6.66
N LYS A 158 10.88 8.27 -5.93
CA LYS A 158 11.10 8.09 -4.49
C LYS A 158 9.80 8.15 -3.69
N VAL A 159 8.89 9.05 -4.05
CA VAL A 159 7.60 9.21 -3.38
C VAL A 159 6.67 8.03 -3.68
N ILE A 160 6.62 7.59 -4.94
CA ILE A 160 5.87 6.40 -5.34
C ILE A 160 6.35 5.17 -4.58
N GLU A 161 7.67 4.97 -4.49
CA GLU A 161 8.28 3.85 -3.77
C GLU A 161 8.03 3.91 -2.25
N LYS A 162 8.06 5.11 -1.65
CA LYS A 162 7.72 5.32 -0.23
C LYS A 162 6.25 4.96 0.03
N VAL A 163 5.34 5.38 -0.84
CA VAL A 163 3.90 5.08 -0.74
C VAL A 163 3.65 3.58 -0.91
N ARG A 164 4.25 2.95 -1.93
CA ARG A 164 4.15 1.50 -2.18
C ARG A 164 4.56 0.69 -0.95
N LYS A 165 5.73 0.98 -0.37
CA LYS A 165 6.22 0.32 0.86
C LYS A 165 5.31 0.54 2.06
N THR A 166 4.71 1.72 2.19
CA THR A 166 3.75 2.00 3.27
C THR A 166 2.48 1.17 3.08
N LEU A 167 1.90 1.16 1.88
CA LEU A 167 0.70 0.38 1.57
C LEU A 167 0.92 -1.12 1.74
N GLU A 168 2.05 -1.67 1.28
CA GLU A 168 2.39 -3.08 1.43
C GLU A 168 2.48 -3.52 2.89
N LYS A 169 3.02 -2.66 3.77
CA LYS A 169 3.05 -2.93 5.22
C LYS A 169 1.66 -2.95 5.85
N MET A 170 0.70 -2.22 5.28
CA MET A 170 -0.72 -2.28 5.63
C MET A 170 -1.44 -3.46 4.93
N GLY A 171 -0.73 -4.20 4.09
CA GLY A 171 -1.24 -5.20 3.15
C GLY A 171 -2.22 -4.63 2.13
N LYS A 172 -2.20 -3.32 1.88
CA LYS A 172 -2.98 -2.70 0.81
C LYS A 172 -2.28 -2.96 -0.53
N THR A 173 -3.08 -3.09 -1.58
CA THR A 173 -2.59 -3.26 -2.94
C THR A 173 -2.68 -1.96 -3.69
N MET A 174 -1.54 -1.50 -4.19
CA MET A 174 -1.46 -0.33 -5.05
C MET A 174 -1.79 -0.69 -6.49
N PHE A 175 -2.63 0.09 -7.17
CA PHE A 175 -2.82 0.00 -8.61
C PHE A 175 -2.83 1.37 -9.28
N PHE A 176 -2.48 1.40 -10.56
CA PHE A 176 -2.55 2.60 -11.38
C PHE A 176 -3.86 2.63 -12.17
N ARG A 177 -4.52 3.79 -12.21
CA ARG A 177 -5.70 3.98 -13.06
C ARG A 177 -5.27 3.99 -14.53
N SER A 178 -5.91 3.14 -15.33
CA SER A 178 -5.84 3.21 -16.79
C SER A 178 -7.09 3.95 -17.29
N GLY A 179 -6.94 5.23 -17.63
CA GLY A 179 -8.04 6.07 -18.16
C GLY A 179 -8.53 7.17 -17.23
N LEU A 180 -9.51 7.95 -17.71
CA LEU A 180 -10.01 9.15 -17.03
C LEU A 180 -11.10 8.85 -15.99
N GLN A 181 -11.83 7.74 -16.15
CA GLN A 181 -12.95 7.42 -15.27
C GLN A 181 -12.45 6.80 -13.94
N PRO A 182 -12.96 7.26 -12.79
CA PRO A 182 -12.66 6.63 -11.51
C PRO A 182 -13.26 5.23 -11.43
N LEU A 183 -12.52 4.28 -10.85
CA LEU A 183 -13.09 3.01 -10.43
C LEU A 183 -14.06 3.28 -9.27
N VAL A 184 -15.35 3.05 -9.51
CA VAL A 184 -16.41 3.09 -8.49
C VAL A 184 -17.02 1.70 -8.43
N LEU A 185 -16.86 1.06 -7.28
CA LEU A 185 -17.38 -0.29 -7.08
C LEU A 185 -18.90 -0.28 -6.99
N SER A 186 -19.55 -1.23 -7.67
CA SER A 186 -20.96 -1.55 -7.51
C SER A 186 -21.26 -2.10 -6.12
N GLU A 187 -22.53 -2.18 -5.73
CA GLU A 187 -22.89 -2.76 -4.42
C GLU A 187 -22.47 -4.23 -4.32
N GLU A 188 -22.70 -5.02 -5.37
CA GLU A 188 -22.26 -6.41 -5.46
C GLU A 188 -20.74 -6.53 -5.30
N GLU A 189 -19.97 -5.70 -6.02
CA GLU A 189 -18.50 -5.69 -5.95
C GLU A 189 -17.96 -5.29 -4.56
N ARG A 190 -18.71 -4.50 -3.79
CA ARG A 190 -18.35 -4.12 -2.42
C ARG A 190 -18.62 -5.27 -1.46
N GLU A 191 -19.77 -5.93 -1.59
CA GLU A 191 -20.13 -7.09 -0.78
C GLU A 191 -19.19 -8.27 -1.04
N ASP A 192 -18.81 -8.51 -2.29
CA ASP A 192 -17.84 -9.55 -2.64
C ASP A 192 -16.48 -9.29 -1.99
N ARG A 193 -15.99 -8.05 -2.02
CA ARG A 193 -14.75 -7.67 -1.33
C ARG A 193 -14.86 -7.80 0.18
N LYS A 194 -16.02 -7.43 0.76
CA LYS A 194 -16.29 -7.61 2.18
C LYS A 194 -16.21 -9.09 2.58
N LYS A 195 -16.88 -9.98 1.84
CA LYS A 195 -16.83 -11.44 2.09
C LYS A 195 -15.42 -12.00 1.92
N ALA A 196 -14.75 -11.68 0.80
CA ALA A 196 -13.39 -12.14 0.55
C ALA A 196 -12.43 -11.70 1.67
N ARG A 197 -12.62 -10.48 2.20
CA ARG A 197 -11.82 -9.97 3.31
C ARG A 197 -12.08 -10.72 4.62
N GLN A 198 -13.34 -11.04 4.92
CA GLN A 198 -13.71 -11.84 6.09
C GLN A 198 -13.13 -13.25 6.00
N GLU A 199 -13.23 -13.88 4.83
CA GLU A 199 -12.66 -15.21 4.56
C GLU A 199 -11.13 -15.20 4.71
N GLU A 200 -10.44 -14.18 4.19
CA GLU A 200 -8.99 -14.00 4.35
C GLU A 200 -8.62 -13.93 5.84
N MET A 201 -9.36 -13.16 6.64
CA MET A 201 -9.09 -13.03 8.08
C MET A 201 -9.31 -14.35 8.82
N LEU A 202 -10.40 -15.08 8.51
CA LEU A 202 -10.66 -16.40 9.08
C LEU A 202 -9.55 -17.41 8.77
N GLN A 203 -9.02 -17.40 7.54
CA GLN A 203 -7.89 -18.26 7.14
C GLN A 203 -6.58 -17.84 7.82
N SER A 204 -6.37 -16.54 8.05
CA SER A 204 -5.16 -16.00 8.70
C SER A 204 -5.09 -16.25 10.22
N CYS A 205 -6.23 -16.57 10.86
CA CYS A 205 -6.32 -16.91 12.29
C CYS A 205 -5.67 -18.28 12.62
N GLY A 206 -5.27 -19.06 11.62
CA GLY A 206 -4.36 -20.20 11.76
C GLY A 206 -2.94 -19.81 11.31
N ASN A 207 -2.05 -19.58 12.26
CA ASN A 207 -0.61 -19.31 12.07
C ASN A 207 -0.23 -18.01 11.33
N GLY A 208 -0.01 -16.93 12.08
CA GLY A 208 1.04 -15.93 11.78
C GLY A 208 0.99 -15.18 10.44
N ALA A 209 -0.14 -15.13 9.74
CA ALA A 209 -0.20 -14.65 8.36
C ALA A 209 -0.43 -13.13 8.26
N PHE A 210 0.62 -12.34 8.53
CA PHE A 210 0.75 -10.97 8.02
C PHE A 210 1.37 -10.93 6.60
N LEU A 211 1.68 -12.10 6.01
CA LEU A 211 2.54 -12.22 4.82
C LEU A 211 1.99 -13.24 3.81
N ASN A 212 1.00 -12.84 3.03
CA ASN A 212 0.83 -13.20 1.60
C ASN A 212 -0.55 -12.78 1.11
N ARG A 213 -0.74 -11.48 0.88
CA ARG A 213 -1.90 -11.00 0.12
C ARG A 213 -1.60 -11.18 -1.36
N ARG A 214 -2.20 -12.20 -1.98
CA ARG A 214 -2.34 -12.23 -3.44
C ARG A 214 -3.48 -11.30 -3.82
N VAL A 215 -3.16 -10.30 -4.61
CA VAL A 215 -4.11 -9.39 -5.26
C VAL A 215 -5.08 -10.24 -6.10
N PRO A 216 -6.41 -10.14 -5.90
CA PRO A 216 -7.36 -10.71 -6.84
C PRO A 216 -7.15 -10.02 -8.20
N THR A 217 -6.78 -10.80 -9.22
CA THR A 217 -6.64 -10.29 -10.59
C THR A 217 -7.96 -9.65 -11.03
N LEU A 218 -7.99 -8.33 -11.08
CA LEU A 218 -8.99 -7.57 -11.82
C LEU A 218 -8.78 -7.89 -13.30
N LYS A 219 -9.61 -8.79 -13.83
CA LYS A 219 -9.66 -9.08 -15.27
C LYS A 219 -10.05 -7.80 -15.99
N VAL A 220 -9.08 -7.12 -16.56
CA VAL A 220 -9.31 -6.16 -17.65
C VAL A 220 -9.81 -6.99 -18.83
N LYS A 221 -11.09 -6.84 -19.19
CA LYS A 221 -11.60 -7.34 -20.47
C LYS A 221 -10.94 -6.52 -21.58
N TYR A 222 -9.86 -7.05 -22.16
CA TYR A 222 -9.48 -6.67 -23.51
C TYR A 222 -10.36 -7.46 -24.47
N ASN A 223 -10.98 -6.73 -25.40
CA ASN A 223 -11.88 -7.28 -26.41
C ASN A 223 -11.21 -8.40 -27.21
N ASP A 224 -12.02 -9.43 -27.46
CA ASP A 224 -11.81 -10.50 -28.43
C ASP A 224 -11.33 -9.93 -29.77
N ASP A 225 -10.20 -10.43 -30.26
CA ASP A 225 -9.84 -10.61 -31.68
C ASP A 225 -8.32 -10.68 -31.80
N MET A 226 -7.72 -11.82 -31.45
CA MET A 226 -6.49 -12.32 -32.07
C MET A 226 -6.36 -13.82 -31.69
N GLU A 227 -6.92 -14.64 -32.59
CA GLU A 227 -6.39 -15.96 -32.98
C GLU A 227 -6.41 -17.06 -31.89
N LYS A 228 -7.45 -17.90 -31.78
CA LYS A 228 -7.76 -19.00 -32.72
C LYS A 228 -6.52 -19.70 -33.29
N MET A 229 -5.66 -20.22 -32.42
CA MET A 229 -4.68 -21.29 -32.65
C MET A 229 -4.07 -21.55 -31.26
N GLU A 230 -4.15 -22.69 -30.57
CA GLU A 230 -4.40 -24.07 -30.89
C GLU A 230 -5.10 -24.74 -29.69
N LYS A 231 -6.03 -25.64 -29.98
CA LYS A 231 -6.57 -26.60 -29.01
C LYS A 231 -5.64 -27.81 -28.93
N GLU A 232 -5.74 -28.47 -27.78
CA GLU A 232 -5.47 -29.90 -27.53
C GLU A 232 -4.03 -30.33 -27.20
N GLU A 233 -3.89 -30.63 -25.90
CA GLU A 233 -3.16 -31.76 -25.31
C GLU A 233 -1.78 -32.13 -25.85
N ALA A 234 -0.75 -31.91 -25.03
CA ALA A 234 -0.13 -32.99 -24.23
C ALA A 234 1.32 -32.65 -23.86
N GLY A 235 1.57 -32.52 -22.55
CA GLY A 235 2.82 -32.95 -21.92
C GLY A 235 4.03 -32.00 -21.93
N ILE A 236 4.78 -32.11 -20.82
CA ILE A 236 6.21 -31.76 -20.60
C ILE A 236 6.44 -30.31 -20.07
N PRO A 237 7.31 -30.06 -19.06
CA PRO A 237 7.36 -30.54 -17.66
C PRO A 237 7.43 -29.36 -16.64
N ASN A 238 7.30 -29.66 -15.33
CA ASN A 238 7.64 -28.73 -14.24
C ASN A 238 9.14 -28.40 -14.30
N ASP A 239 9.54 -27.15 -14.55
CA ASP A 239 10.96 -26.79 -14.47
C ASP A 239 11.19 -25.33 -14.06
N PHE A 240 11.38 -25.13 -12.75
CA PHE A 240 12.28 -24.11 -12.22
C PHE A 240 12.99 -24.71 -11.02
N ASP A 241 14.12 -25.37 -11.28
CA ASP A 241 15.05 -25.93 -10.31
C ASP A 241 15.19 -25.09 -9.04
N HIS A 242 14.62 -25.59 -7.95
CA HIS A 242 14.85 -25.07 -6.61
C HIS A 242 16.18 -25.57 -6.01
N GLU A 243 16.92 -26.43 -6.71
CA GLU A 243 18.11 -27.11 -6.21
C GLU A 243 19.39 -26.28 -6.37
N CYS A 244 20.25 -26.33 -5.37
CA CYS A 244 21.54 -25.67 -5.34
C CYS A 244 22.39 -26.09 -6.53
N ALA A 245 22.90 -25.12 -7.31
CA ALA A 245 23.72 -25.41 -8.49
C ALA A 245 25.12 -25.98 -8.20
N ILE A 246 25.41 -26.32 -6.94
CA ILE A 246 26.69 -26.89 -6.51
C ILE A 246 26.49 -28.31 -6.00
N CYS A 247 25.64 -28.48 -4.98
CA CYS A 247 25.42 -29.82 -4.42
C CYS A 247 24.26 -30.56 -5.09
N MET A 248 23.36 -29.87 -5.81
CA MET A 248 22.17 -30.43 -6.46
C MET A 248 21.25 -31.22 -5.53
N GLU A 249 21.43 -31.11 -4.21
CA GLU A 249 20.66 -31.89 -3.22
C GLU A 249 19.74 -31.01 -2.37
N ARG A 250 20.13 -29.75 -2.12
CA ARG A 250 19.46 -28.85 -1.18
C ARG A 250 18.87 -27.67 -1.91
N VAL A 251 17.79 -27.13 -1.36
CA VAL A 251 17.15 -25.95 -1.95
C VAL A 251 18.03 -24.71 -1.88
N ARG A 252 17.89 -23.82 -2.85
CA ARG A 252 18.56 -22.52 -2.90
C ARG A 252 18.00 -21.62 -1.80
N ASP A 253 18.82 -21.37 -0.79
CA ASP A 253 18.49 -20.53 0.37
C ASP A 253 19.64 -19.58 0.74
N CYS A 254 20.60 -19.35 -0.17
CA CYS A 254 21.75 -18.48 0.05
C CYS A 254 21.83 -17.34 -0.96
N LEU A 255 21.79 -16.10 -0.46
CA LEU A 255 22.03 -14.91 -1.27
C LEU A 255 23.53 -14.55 -1.24
N LEU A 256 24.16 -14.50 -2.42
CA LEU A 256 25.56 -14.11 -2.58
C LEU A 256 25.65 -12.60 -2.81
N GLN A 257 26.50 -11.91 -2.06
CA GLN A 257 26.63 -10.46 -2.13
C GLN A 257 28.00 -10.05 -2.68
N PRO A 258 28.08 -8.95 -3.46
CA PRO A 258 27.06 -7.90 -3.65
C PRO A 258 26.07 -8.16 -4.80
N CYS A 259 26.19 -9.29 -5.52
CA CYS A 259 25.45 -9.50 -6.76
C CYS A 259 23.99 -9.93 -6.59
N HIS A 260 23.59 -10.36 -5.40
CA HIS A 260 22.24 -10.80 -5.05
C HIS A 260 21.74 -12.04 -5.82
N HIS A 261 22.64 -12.86 -6.39
CA HIS A 261 22.23 -14.13 -6.98
C HIS A 261 21.98 -15.18 -5.90
N MET A 262 20.84 -15.87 -6.01
CA MET A 262 20.46 -16.97 -5.12
C MET A 262 20.53 -18.29 -5.88
N VAL A 263 21.75 -18.79 -6.05
CA VAL A 263 22.05 -19.97 -6.90
C VAL A 263 22.52 -21.18 -6.07
N THR A 264 22.81 -21.00 -4.79
CA THR A 264 23.33 -22.05 -3.91
C THR A 264 22.49 -22.21 -2.64
N CYS A 265 22.58 -23.37 -1.98
CA CYS A 265 22.16 -23.51 -0.60
C CYS A 265 23.19 -22.85 0.34
N PHE A 266 22.78 -22.50 1.55
CA PHE A 266 23.57 -21.71 2.50
C PHE A 266 24.94 -22.32 2.84
N PRO A 267 25.06 -23.65 3.06
CA PRO A 267 26.36 -24.29 3.26
C PRO A 267 27.28 -24.17 2.03
N CYS A 268 26.75 -24.35 0.82
CA CYS A 268 27.53 -24.23 -0.41
C CYS A 268 27.95 -22.78 -0.69
N GLY A 269 27.07 -21.81 -0.43
CA GLY A 269 27.39 -20.39 -0.54
C GLY A 269 28.45 -19.96 0.46
N LYS A 270 28.38 -20.44 1.71
CA LYS A 270 29.43 -20.22 2.71
C LYS A 270 30.77 -20.81 2.29
N MET A 271 30.78 -22.02 1.76
CA MET A 271 32.00 -22.65 1.22
C MET A 271 32.65 -21.79 0.13
N LEU A 272 31.86 -21.23 -0.81
CA LEU A 272 32.39 -20.34 -1.86
C LEU A 272 33.00 -19.06 -1.27
N GLN A 273 32.32 -18.46 -0.28
CA GLN A 273 32.83 -17.29 0.42
C GLN A 273 34.18 -17.58 1.11
N ASP A 274 34.28 -18.71 1.82
CA ASP A 274 35.48 -19.07 2.57
C ASP A 274 36.67 -19.37 1.66
N ARG A 275 36.41 -19.93 0.47
CA ARG A 275 37.43 -20.17 -0.56
C ARG A 275 37.76 -18.95 -1.42
N ARG A 276 37.01 -17.85 -1.26
CA ARG A 276 37.05 -16.65 -2.10
C ARG A 276 36.80 -16.94 -3.58
N ASP A 277 35.92 -17.88 -3.85
CA ASP A 277 35.46 -18.18 -5.21
C ASP A 277 34.42 -17.14 -5.66
N ALA A 278 34.33 -16.94 -6.97
CA ALA A 278 33.37 -16.01 -7.55
C ALA A 278 31.98 -16.63 -7.71
N CYS A 279 30.95 -15.78 -7.79
CA CYS A 279 29.57 -16.19 -8.00
C CYS A 279 29.42 -17.06 -9.28
N PRO A 280 28.80 -18.26 -9.20
CA PRO A 280 28.65 -19.15 -10.34
C PRO A 280 27.87 -18.56 -11.53
N ILE A 281 27.01 -17.56 -11.28
CA ILE A 281 26.18 -16.92 -12.31
C ILE A 281 26.92 -15.76 -12.99
N CYS A 282 27.39 -14.79 -12.20
CA CYS A 282 27.92 -13.54 -12.75
C CYS A 282 29.43 -13.35 -12.57
N ARG A 283 30.12 -14.33 -11.97
CA ARG A 283 31.56 -14.34 -11.71
C ARG A 283 32.09 -13.13 -10.94
N LYS A 284 31.23 -12.43 -10.20
CA LYS A 284 31.64 -11.39 -9.23
C LYS A 284 32.08 -12.03 -7.91
N ASP A 285 33.05 -11.42 -7.25
CA ASP A 285 33.53 -11.85 -5.94
C ASP A 285 32.41 -11.83 -4.89
N ILE A 286 32.51 -12.75 -3.92
CA ILE A 286 31.51 -12.94 -2.86
C ILE A 286 32.06 -12.39 -1.54
N ASP A 287 31.56 -11.24 -1.11
CA ASP A 287 31.99 -10.58 0.13
C ASP A 287 31.29 -11.21 1.35
N HIS A 288 29.98 -11.47 1.22
CA HIS A 288 29.15 -12.02 2.27
C HIS A 288 28.02 -12.90 1.73
N THR A 289 27.54 -13.78 2.60
CA THR A 289 26.47 -14.75 2.32
C THR A 289 25.36 -14.57 3.35
N ILE A 290 24.11 -14.56 2.88
CA ILE A 290 22.93 -14.36 3.72
C ILE A 290 22.00 -15.57 3.56
N LYS A 291 21.58 -16.16 4.69
CA LYS A 291 20.58 -17.23 4.69
C LYS A 291 19.19 -16.65 4.52
N VAL A 292 18.44 -17.17 3.56
CA VAL A 292 17.05 -16.80 3.28
C VAL A 292 16.16 -17.92 3.81
N PHE A 293 15.22 -17.60 4.69
CA PHE A 293 14.26 -18.58 5.20
C PHE A 293 12.99 -18.50 4.36
N HIS A 294 12.63 -19.61 3.73
CA HIS A 294 11.37 -19.76 3.00
C HIS A 294 10.29 -20.21 4.00
N THR A 295 9.12 -19.57 3.97
CA THR A 295 7.92 -19.95 4.73
C THR A 295 7.06 -20.92 3.95
#